data_AF-A0A1M7LTJ4-F1
#
_entry.id   AF-A0A1M7LTJ4-F1
#
_cell.length_a   1.000
_cell.length_b   1.000
_cell.length_c   1.000
_cell.angle_alpha   90.00
_cell.angle_beta   90.00
_cell.angle_gamma   90.00
#
_symmetry.space_group_name_H-M   'P 1'
#
loop_
_entity.id
_entity.type
_entity.pdbx_description
1 polymer ?
#
loop_
_entity_poly.entity_id
_entity_poly.type
_entity_poly.pdbx_seq_one_letter_code
_entity_poly.pdbx_strand_id
1 'polypeptide(L)'
;MNKTIIININGIVFHIEEDAYEILKNYMTDVKRHFSNSADSLEITTDIENRIAEMFSEALEKENKQVIVEQDVNSIVEQMGSVADFESAEGENNSHTTTNAYNTEGRRLFRDPDDHLVAGVCSGIANYFNIDAVWIRLAFALFTPVGGTGFLLYIILWIVVPKAVSRADKMAMKGEKQNLQGFKKNLEDELSSVRQNLSNFGHEARPFVYKARDFVGDFFHHLGIFFNGAGRVFIKLLGVAILLAAFAAAIFLVVVFVGTIGFGAEFGDHILPFRMASSELADNVLTAGFLTALIPLITIILATIKGIFNVGSIGRSTGTVLLVLWLCSLGMLIFYATKIASGFREQASFTETVNLKLTKNNTYYLKLNDIKYFSHDDSVRLDIKNHFRNMVVTDENYNGFHSEPRSVTLYIEKSDVNHPVLEESFRANGGNYEAALFNARNTSYIFAQQDTVLKFDYTLRKRPNALWHAEEVVLTLKLPLNAKVIIDQKLDNYLQDVNLYDCRNLNKTDNKATSSIFNMTDNGLQCKVDTIVTAKKDSVRKDSVKKDSAQ
;
A
#
# COMPACT_ATOMS: atom_id res chain seq x y z
N MET A 1 -37.63 19.48 -60.02
CA MET A 1 -36.52 19.55 -59.06
C MET A 1 -36.93 20.59 -58.05
N ASN A 2 -37.26 20.14 -56.83
CA ASN A 2 -37.74 21.02 -55.78
C ASN A 2 -36.57 21.88 -55.27
N LYS A 3 -36.83 23.14 -54.90
CA LYS A 3 -35.77 24.00 -54.37
C LYS A 3 -35.41 23.55 -52.95
N THR A 4 -34.13 23.62 -52.60
CA THR A 4 -33.64 23.29 -51.26
C THR A 4 -33.27 24.56 -50.50
N ILE A 5 -33.71 24.64 -49.24
CA ILE A 5 -33.45 25.72 -48.30
C ILE A 5 -32.48 25.21 -47.22
N ILE A 6 -31.60 26.09 -46.74
CA ILE A 6 -30.73 25.79 -45.60
C ILE A 6 -31.40 26.36 -44.35
N ILE A 7 -31.64 25.50 -43.36
CA ILE A 7 -32.22 25.90 -42.07
C ILE A 7 -31.26 25.58 -40.94
N ASN A 8 -31.34 26.36 -39.87
CA ASN A 8 -30.62 26.12 -38.62
C ASN A 8 -31.65 25.81 -37.53
N ILE A 9 -31.55 24.61 -36.94
CA ILE A 9 -32.36 24.19 -35.80
C ILE A 9 -31.40 23.93 -34.65
N ASN A 10 -31.50 24.77 -33.61
CA ASN A 10 -30.68 24.78 -32.41
C ASN A 10 -29.16 24.55 -32.63
N GLY A 11 -28.58 25.21 -33.64
CA GLY A 11 -27.14 25.17 -33.93
C GLY A 11 -26.72 24.11 -34.96
N ILE A 12 -27.64 23.27 -35.43
CA ILE A 12 -27.38 22.26 -36.46
C ILE A 12 -27.97 22.72 -37.80
N VAL A 13 -27.18 22.59 -38.87
CA VAL A 13 -27.54 23.05 -40.21
C VAL A 13 -28.09 21.88 -41.03
N PHE A 14 -29.31 22.03 -41.55
CA PHE A 14 -29.97 21.03 -42.39
C PHE A 14 -30.33 21.59 -43.77
N HIS A 15 -30.25 20.73 -44.79
CA HIS A 15 -30.79 21.01 -46.12
C HIS A 15 -32.19 20.39 -46.21
N ILE A 16 -33.20 21.22 -46.49
CA ILE A 16 -34.62 20.81 -46.53
C ILE A 16 -35.26 21.27 -47.84
N GLU A 17 -36.18 20.49 -48.41
CA GLU A 17 -36.97 20.95 -49.57
C GLU A 17 -37.92 22.11 -49.19
N GLU A 18 -38.21 23.00 -50.14
CA GLU A 18 -39.09 24.17 -49.96
C GLU A 18 -40.49 23.76 -49.44
N ASP A 19 -41.06 22.70 -49.99
CA ASP A 19 -42.38 22.18 -49.61
C ASP A 19 -42.35 21.59 -48.18
N ALA A 20 -41.28 20.87 -47.84
CA ALA A 20 -41.07 20.28 -46.51
C ALA A 20 -40.81 21.35 -45.43
N TYR A 21 -40.12 22.43 -45.79
CA TYR A 21 -39.86 23.57 -44.91
C TYR A 21 -41.15 24.28 -44.52
N GLU A 22 -42.10 24.44 -45.45
CA GLU A 22 -43.38 25.10 -45.17
C GLU A 22 -44.20 24.31 -44.14
N ILE A 23 -44.23 22.97 -44.25
CA ILE A 23 -44.87 22.07 -43.28
C ILE A 23 -44.23 22.22 -41.89
N LEU A 24 -42.90 22.12 -41.81
CA LEU A 24 -42.17 22.28 -40.55
C LEU A 24 -42.39 23.65 -39.91
N LYS A 25 -42.38 24.72 -40.71
CA LYS A 25 -42.58 26.09 -40.26
C LYS A 25 -43.99 26.28 -39.66
N ASN A 26 -45.01 25.75 -40.33
CA ASN A 26 -46.39 25.80 -39.83
C ASN A 26 -46.50 25.04 -38.50
N TYR A 27 -45.99 23.81 -38.46
CA TYR A 27 -45.95 23.00 -37.24
C TYR A 27 -45.25 23.72 -36.07
N MET A 28 -44.05 24.27 -36.30
CA MET A 28 -43.31 24.99 -35.27
C MET A 28 -44.01 26.28 -34.81
N THR A 29 -44.74 26.95 -35.70
CA THR A 29 -45.53 28.13 -35.38
C THR A 29 -46.71 27.76 -34.47
N ASP A 30 -47.37 26.64 -34.74
CA ASP A 30 -48.47 26.14 -33.91
C ASP A 30 -47.99 25.71 -32.52
N VAL A 31 -46.87 24.98 -32.45
CA VAL A 31 -46.26 24.60 -31.17
C VAL A 31 -45.89 25.84 -30.35
N LYS A 32 -45.20 26.82 -30.95
CA LYS A 32 -44.82 28.08 -30.27
C LYS A 32 -46.03 28.85 -29.75
N ARG A 33 -47.11 28.88 -30.54
CA ARG A 33 -48.36 29.54 -30.16
C ARG A 33 -49.09 28.83 -29.01
N HIS A 34 -49.04 27.50 -28.97
CA HIS A 34 -49.68 26.73 -27.89
C HIS A 34 -48.96 26.91 -26.54
N PHE A 35 -47.63 26.86 -26.54
CA PHE A 35 -46.84 26.97 -25.31
C PHE A 35 -46.52 28.42 -24.89
N SER A 36 -46.88 29.45 -25.67
CA SER A 36 -46.51 30.85 -25.41
C SER A 36 -46.96 31.40 -24.06
N ASN A 37 -48.03 30.84 -23.50
CA ASN A 37 -48.61 31.29 -22.22
C ASN A 37 -48.02 30.57 -20.99
N SER A 38 -47.10 29.62 -21.20
CA SER A 38 -46.41 28.91 -20.11
C SER A 38 -45.18 29.68 -19.64
N ALA A 39 -44.89 29.63 -18.33
CA ALA A 39 -43.74 30.32 -17.73
C ALA A 39 -42.39 29.87 -18.31
N ASP A 40 -42.31 28.63 -18.79
CA ASP A 40 -41.10 28.00 -19.36
C ASP A 40 -41.21 27.77 -20.88
N SER A 41 -42.01 28.57 -21.57
CA SER A 41 -42.27 28.44 -23.02
C SER A 41 -41.00 28.38 -23.88
N LEU A 42 -39.95 29.09 -23.49
CA LEU A 42 -38.66 29.12 -24.19
C LEU A 42 -37.90 27.78 -24.05
N GLU A 43 -37.89 27.19 -22.86
CA GLU A 43 -37.23 25.90 -22.59
C GLU A 43 -37.93 24.77 -23.36
N ILE A 44 -39.26 24.71 -23.25
CA ILE A 44 -40.08 23.68 -23.89
C ILE A 44 -39.91 23.72 -25.41
N THR A 45 -39.94 24.91 -26.00
CA THR A 45 -39.75 25.08 -27.44
C THR A 45 -38.35 24.65 -27.86
N THR A 46 -37.33 24.97 -27.06
CA THR A 46 -35.93 24.58 -27.34
C THR A 46 -35.75 23.06 -27.25
N ASP A 47 -36.37 22.40 -26.26
CA ASP A 47 -36.34 20.94 -26.11
C ASP A 47 -37.06 20.22 -27.27
N ILE A 48 -38.18 20.78 -27.74
CA ILE A 48 -38.88 20.29 -28.93
C ILE A 48 -38.02 20.47 -30.19
N GLU A 49 -37.39 21.63 -30.36
CA GLU A 49 -36.46 21.89 -31.49
C GLU A 49 -35.26 20.94 -31.46
N ASN A 50 -34.71 20.64 -30.27
CA ASN A 50 -33.64 19.65 -30.09
C ASN A 50 -34.06 18.24 -30.52
N ARG A 51 -35.22 17.77 -30.06
CA ARG A 51 -35.71 16.44 -30.42
C ARG A 51 -36.01 16.32 -31.91
N ILE A 52 -36.53 17.39 -32.53
CA ILE A 52 -36.71 17.46 -33.99
C ILE A 52 -35.38 17.40 -34.72
N ALA A 53 -34.35 18.10 -34.25
CA ALA A 53 -33.01 18.05 -34.84
C ALA A 53 -32.36 16.65 -34.70
N GLU A 54 -32.57 15.96 -33.57
CA GLU A 54 -32.12 14.57 -33.36
C GLU A 54 -32.78 13.63 -34.38
N MET A 55 -34.11 13.68 -34.51
CA MET A 55 -34.84 12.84 -35.46
C MET A 55 -34.52 13.15 -36.93
N PHE A 56 -34.29 14.41 -37.29
CA PHE A 56 -33.81 14.75 -38.65
C PHE A 56 -32.43 14.17 -38.93
N SER A 57 -31.53 14.19 -37.94
CA SER A 57 -30.21 13.57 -38.07
C SER A 57 -30.33 12.06 -38.24
N GLU A 58 -31.17 11.40 -37.44
CA GLU A 58 -31.46 9.97 -37.56
C GLU A 58 -32.07 9.59 -38.92
N ALA A 59 -33.00 10.40 -39.44
CA ALA A 59 -33.63 10.17 -40.74
C ALA A 59 -32.61 10.24 -41.90
N LEU A 60 -31.68 11.21 -41.84
CA LEU A 60 -30.60 11.36 -42.83
C LEU A 60 -29.61 10.19 -42.76
N GLU A 61 -29.21 9.77 -41.55
CA GLU A 61 -28.30 8.63 -41.34
C GLU A 61 -28.90 7.30 -41.80
N LYS A 62 -30.18 7.05 -41.47
CA LYS A 62 -30.85 5.77 -41.74
C LYS A 62 -30.99 5.48 -43.23
N GLU A 63 -31.24 6.52 -44.04
CA GLU A 63 -31.45 6.39 -45.49
C GLU A 63 -30.26 6.91 -46.32
N ASN A 64 -29.16 7.28 -45.65
CA ASN A 64 -27.95 7.88 -46.24
C ASN A 64 -28.27 9.06 -47.18
N LYS A 65 -29.25 9.87 -46.77
CA LYS A 65 -29.74 11.04 -47.50
C LYS A 65 -28.98 12.29 -47.05
N GLN A 66 -28.89 13.27 -47.94
CA GLN A 66 -28.27 14.58 -47.64
C GLN A 66 -29.29 15.72 -47.50
N VAL A 67 -30.55 15.46 -47.85
CA VAL A 67 -31.64 16.46 -47.87
C VAL A 67 -32.89 15.85 -47.24
N ILE A 68 -33.55 16.63 -46.38
CA ILE A 68 -34.84 16.30 -45.75
C ILE A 68 -35.97 16.55 -46.76
N VAL A 69 -36.76 15.51 -47.04
CA VAL A 69 -37.91 15.59 -47.95
C VAL A 69 -39.24 15.66 -47.18
N GLU A 70 -40.33 15.95 -47.89
CA GLU A 70 -41.68 16.10 -47.31
C GLU A 70 -42.10 14.88 -46.46
N GLN A 71 -41.80 13.68 -46.95
CA GLN A 71 -42.11 12.43 -46.24
C GLN A 71 -41.40 12.32 -44.87
N ASP A 72 -40.16 12.79 -44.78
CA ASP A 72 -39.38 12.73 -43.55
C ASP A 72 -39.98 13.69 -42.50
N VAL A 73 -40.37 14.90 -42.92
CA VAL A 73 -41.03 15.88 -42.04
C VAL A 73 -42.39 15.39 -41.57
N ASN A 74 -43.21 14.84 -42.47
CA ASN A 74 -44.53 14.31 -42.13
C ASN A 74 -44.43 13.14 -41.12
N SER A 75 -43.47 12.22 -41.32
CA SER A 75 -43.23 11.12 -40.39
C SER A 75 -42.80 11.61 -39.01
N ILE A 76 -42.00 12.68 -38.96
CA ILE A 76 -41.51 13.26 -37.70
C ILE A 76 -42.62 14.02 -36.98
N VAL A 77 -43.44 14.77 -37.71
CA VAL A 77 -44.62 15.45 -37.16
C VAL A 77 -45.63 14.43 -36.62
N GLU A 78 -45.83 13.30 -37.31
CA GLU A 78 -46.70 12.21 -36.84
C GLU A 78 -46.17 11.56 -35.54
N GLN A 79 -44.85 11.34 -35.43
CA GLN A 79 -44.24 10.80 -34.22
C GLN A 79 -44.29 11.78 -33.04
N MET A 80 -44.14 13.07 -33.30
CA MET A 80 -44.24 14.12 -32.27
C MET A 80 -45.69 14.37 -31.85
N GLY A 81 -46.67 14.16 -32.73
CA GLY A 81 -48.09 14.48 -32.56
C GLY A 81 -48.44 15.88 -33.10
N SER A 82 -49.74 16.20 -33.23
CA SER A 82 -50.20 17.53 -33.63
C SER A 82 -50.79 18.33 -32.47
N VAL A 83 -50.72 19.66 -32.55
CA VAL A 83 -51.39 20.54 -31.57
C VAL A 83 -52.91 20.38 -31.60
N ALA A 84 -53.47 20.04 -32.77
CA ALA A 84 -54.90 19.78 -32.91
C ALA A 84 -55.36 18.52 -32.14
N ASP A 85 -54.48 17.52 -31.98
CA ASP A 85 -54.81 16.27 -31.29
C ASP A 85 -55.04 16.47 -29.79
N PHE A 86 -54.56 17.58 -29.23
CA PHE A 86 -54.71 17.92 -27.82
C PHE A 86 -56.14 18.32 -27.43
N GLU A 87 -56.85 19.05 -28.30
CA GLU A 87 -58.20 19.53 -28.02
C GLU A 87 -59.24 18.39 -28.07
N SER A 88 -59.00 17.39 -28.94
CA SER A 88 -59.83 16.19 -29.04
C SER A 88 -59.67 15.19 -27.89
N ALA A 89 -58.63 15.34 -27.05
CA ALA A 89 -58.36 14.45 -25.92
C ALA A 89 -58.97 14.95 -24.58
N GLU A 90 -59.50 16.18 -24.52
CA GLU A 90 -60.08 16.74 -23.28
C GLU A 90 -61.49 16.21 -22.95
N GLY A 91 -62.02 15.29 -23.75
CA GLY A 91 -63.36 14.69 -23.60
C GLY A 91 -63.47 13.38 -22.81
N GLU A 92 -62.37 12.70 -22.47
CA GLU A 92 -62.41 11.41 -21.76
C GLU A 92 -61.60 11.45 -20.46
N ASN A 93 -62.17 12.09 -19.43
CA ASN A 93 -61.70 11.93 -18.06
C ASN A 93 -62.61 10.96 -17.30
N ASN A 94 -62.12 9.74 -17.06
CA ASN A 94 -62.46 8.98 -15.86
C ASN A 94 -61.32 8.02 -15.47
N SER A 95 -60.70 8.35 -14.34
CA SER A 95 -60.20 7.44 -13.30
C SER A 95 -59.73 6.05 -13.74
N HIS A 96 -58.42 5.89 -13.93
CA HIS A 96 -57.78 4.58 -13.79
C HIS A 96 -56.41 4.69 -13.13
N THR A 97 -56.33 4.21 -11.89
CA THR A 97 -55.10 3.64 -11.32
C THR A 97 -54.56 2.62 -12.31
N THR A 98 -53.53 3.00 -13.07
CA THR A 98 -52.92 2.16 -14.08
C THR A 98 -51.44 2.04 -13.77
N THR A 99 -51.04 0.82 -13.42
CA THR A 99 -49.69 0.32 -13.64
C THR A 99 -49.38 0.46 -15.13
N ASN A 100 -48.87 1.63 -15.51
CA ASN A 100 -48.48 1.92 -16.87
C ASN A 100 -47.28 1.04 -17.23
N ALA A 101 -47.52 0.04 -18.06
CA ALA A 101 -46.47 -0.59 -18.84
C ALA A 101 -45.93 0.48 -19.80
N TYR A 102 -44.87 1.15 -19.39
CA TYR A 102 -44.13 2.10 -20.21
C TYR A 102 -43.61 1.36 -21.46
N ASN A 103 -44.26 1.57 -22.60
CA ASN A 103 -43.65 1.28 -23.89
C ASN A 103 -42.39 2.15 -24.00
N THR A 104 -41.25 1.52 -23.74
CA THR A 104 -39.99 2.16 -23.40
C THR A 104 -39.25 2.50 -24.68
N GLU A 105 -39.25 3.77 -25.09
CA GLU A 105 -38.06 4.32 -25.74
C GLU A 105 -36.89 4.16 -24.76
N GLY A 106 -35.72 3.72 -25.24
CA GLY A 106 -34.62 3.24 -24.39
C GLY A 106 -34.31 4.19 -23.23
N ARG A 107 -34.52 3.73 -21.99
CA ARG A 107 -34.17 4.49 -20.78
C ARG A 107 -32.69 4.82 -20.82
N ARG A 108 -32.35 6.06 -20.50
CA ARG A 108 -30.96 6.51 -20.37
C ARG A 108 -30.65 6.79 -18.91
N LEU A 109 -29.47 6.38 -18.46
CA LEU A 109 -29.06 6.58 -17.07
C LEU A 109 -28.60 8.04 -16.87
N PHE A 110 -29.36 8.80 -16.09
CA PHE A 110 -29.02 10.14 -15.66
C PHE A 110 -29.05 10.25 -14.14
N ARG A 111 -28.29 11.19 -13.57
CA ARG A 111 -28.46 11.56 -12.16
C ARG A 111 -29.59 12.57 -12.03
N ASP A 112 -30.49 12.32 -11.10
CA ASP A 112 -31.69 13.11 -10.85
C ASP A 112 -31.39 14.24 -9.82
N PRO A 113 -31.45 15.52 -10.21
CA PRO A 113 -31.21 16.63 -9.28
C PRO A 113 -32.42 17.00 -8.41
N ASP A 114 -33.62 16.55 -8.75
CA ASP A 114 -34.86 17.01 -8.12
C ASP A 114 -35.17 16.22 -6.84
N ASP A 115 -34.83 14.92 -6.80
CA ASP A 115 -34.79 14.12 -5.56
C ASP A 115 -33.36 13.95 -5.00
N HIS A 116 -32.77 15.07 -4.57
CA HIS A 116 -31.43 15.07 -3.99
C HIS A 116 -31.46 14.90 -2.46
N LEU A 117 -30.76 13.86 -1.97
CA LEU A 117 -30.22 13.84 -0.61
C LEU A 117 -28.69 14.02 -0.65
N VAL A 118 -28.03 13.30 -1.57
CA VAL A 118 -26.63 13.47 -1.97
C VAL A 118 -26.57 13.25 -3.48
N ALA A 119 -26.15 14.27 -4.24
CA ALA A 119 -25.76 14.26 -5.66
C ALA A 119 -26.67 13.63 -6.74
N GLY A 120 -27.81 13.01 -6.41
CA GLY A 120 -28.80 12.49 -7.35
C GLY A 120 -28.51 11.09 -7.93
N VAL A 121 -27.39 10.47 -7.54
CA VAL A 121 -26.90 9.21 -8.16
C VAL A 121 -27.81 8.02 -7.83
N CYS A 122 -28.19 7.84 -6.56
CA CYS A 122 -29.06 6.73 -6.17
C CYS A 122 -30.49 6.87 -6.74
N SER A 123 -30.99 8.10 -6.88
CA SER A 123 -32.31 8.36 -7.49
C SER A 123 -32.28 8.10 -9.00
N GLY A 124 -31.20 8.48 -9.67
CA GLY A 124 -30.98 8.15 -11.08
C GLY A 124 -30.95 6.66 -11.39
N ILE A 125 -30.22 5.89 -10.58
CA ILE A 125 -30.15 4.41 -10.69
C ILE A 125 -31.53 3.79 -10.39
N ALA A 126 -32.27 4.34 -9.42
CA ALA A 126 -33.62 3.90 -9.08
C ALA A 126 -34.59 4.04 -10.25
N ASN A 127 -34.61 5.22 -10.88
CA ASN A 127 -35.47 5.52 -12.02
C ASN A 127 -35.14 4.63 -13.23
N TYR A 128 -33.84 4.37 -13.48
CA TYR A 128 -33.41 3.49 -14.56
C TYR A 128 -33.91 2.04 -14.36
N PHE A 129 -33.69 1.47 -13.16
CA PHE A 129 -34.07 0.09 -12.83
C PHE A 129 -35.54 -0.08 -12.39
N ASN A 130 -36.29 1.01 -12.22
CA ASN A 130 -37.65 1.01 -11.68
C ASN A 130 -37.75 0.33 -10.29
N ILE A 131 -36.80 0.64 -9.41
CA ILE A 131 -36.70 0.15 -8.02
C ILE A 131 -36.66 1.36 -7.09
N ASP A 132 -37.19 1.26 -5.87
CA ASP A 132 -37.12 2.36 -4.90
C ASP A 132 -35.67 2.76 -4.57
N ALA A 133 -35.38 4.07 -4.59
CA ALA A 133 -34.06 4.62 -4.30
C ALA A 133 -33.54 4.27 -2.90
N VAL A 134 -34.41 3.92 -1.97
CA VAL A 134 -34.07 3.47 -0.61
C VAL A 134 -33.21 2.21 -0.65
N TRP A 135 -33.51 1.25 -1.52
CA TRP A 135 -32.75 -0.01 -1.62
C TRP A 135 -31.35 0.21 -2.17
N ILE A 136 -31.22 1.10 -3.15
CA ILE A 136 -29.91 1.45 -3.73
C ILE A 136 -29.06 2.20 -2.70
N ARG A 137 -29.65 3.13 -1.94
CA ARG A 137 -28.98 3.81 -0.83
C ARG A 137 -28.52 2.81 0.25
N LEU A 138 -29.36 1.82 0.59
CA LEU A 138 -29.03 0.76 1.54
C LEU A 138 -27.86 -0.11 1.07
N ALA A 139 -27.83 -0.47 -0.21
CA ALA A 139 -26.73 -1.24 -0.80
C ALA A 139 -25.40 -0.48 -0.67
N PHE A 140 -25.35 0.78 -1.09
CA PHE A 140 -24.13 1.61 -0.97
C PHE A 140 -23.66 1.76 0.48
N ALA A 141 -24.59 1.99 1.41
CA ALA A 141 -24.27 2.09 2.83
C ALA A 141 -23.75 0.76 3.42
N LEU A 142 -24.31 -0.38 2.99
CA LEU A 142 -23.88 -1.72 3.43
C LEU A 142 -22.48 -2.08 2.92
N PHE A 143 -22.13 -1.67 1.71
CA PHE A 143 -20.79 -1.90 1.14
C PHE A 143 -19.73 -0.91 1.63
N THR A 144 -20.11 0.17 2.30
CA THR A 144 -19.17 1.15 2.87
C THR A 144 -18.28 0.56 3.98
N PRO A 145 -18.76 -0.21 4.98
CA PRO A 145 -17.89 -0.83 5.99
C PRO A 145 -16.99 -1.96 5.44
N VAL A 146 -17.29 -2.51 4.24
CA VAL A 146 -16.45 -3.50 3.56
C VAL A 146 -15.34 -2.77 2.79
N GLY A 147 -14.39 -2.19 3.53
CA GLY A 147 -13.19 -1.55 2.98
C GLY A 147 -13.43 -0.24 2.23
N GLY A 148 -14.55 0.46 2.47
CA GLY A 148 -14.86 1.74 1.81
C GLY A 148 -15.32 1.62 0.36
N THR A 149 -15.52 0.39 -0.14
CA THR A 149 -15.85 0.11 -1.55
C THR A 149 -17.16 0.77 -1.99
N GLY A 150 -18.20 0.74 -1.16
CA GLY A 150 -19.47 1.42 -1.43
C GLY A 150 -19.31 2.94 -1.62
N PHE A 151 -18.49 3.58 -0.78
CA PHE A 151 -18.22 5.01 -0.87
C PHE A 151 -17.42 5.38 -2.12
N LEU A 152 -16.38 4.61 -2.45
CA LEU A 152 -15.59 4.83 -3.66
C LEU A 152 -16.40 4.64 -4.94
N LEU A 153 -17.22 3.59 -5.01
CA LEU A 153 -18.07 3.30 -6.17
C LEU A 153 -19.11 4.41 -6.38
N TYR A 154 -19.63 4.98 -5.28
CA TYR A 154 -20.54 6.12 -5.34
C TYR A 154 -19.87 7.37 -5.96
N ILE A 155 -18.63 7.68 -5.57
CA ILE A 155 -17.87 8.81 -6.15
C ILE A 155 -17.60 8.59 -7.64
N ILE A 156 -17.25 7.37 -8.03
CA ILE A 156 -17.02 7.03 -9.44
C ILE A 156 -18.29 7.27 -10.26
N LEU A 157 -19.44 6.76 -9.80
CA LEU A 157 -20.71 6.98 -10.49
C LEU A 157 -21.14 8.45 -10.50
N TRP A 158 -20.81 9.21 -9.45
CA TRP A 158 -21.09 10.64 -9.43
C TRP A 158 -20.33 11.42 -10.52
N ILE A 159 -19.10 11.01 -10.84
CA ILE A 159 -18.28 11.63 -11.88
C ILE A 159 -18.72 11.15 -13.27
N VAL A 160 -19.02 9.86 -13.43
CA VAL A 160 -19.30 9.24 -14.73
C VAL A 160 -20.73 9.52 -15.23
N VAL A 161 -21.72 9.56 -14.33
CA VAL A 161 -23.13 9.68 -14.73
C VAL A 161 -23.51 11.15 -14.98
N PRO A 162 -23.97 11.50 -16.20
CA PRO A 162 -24.34 12.88 -16.55
C PRO A 162 -25.60 13.33 -15.80
N LYS A 163 -25.70 14.65 -15.55
CA LYS A 163 -26.88 15.28 -14.92
C LYS A 163 -28.01 15.39 -15.93
N ALA A 164 -29.23 15.02 -15.53
CA ALA A 164 -30.42 15.41 -16.28
C ALA A 164 -30.62 16.93 -16.12
N VAL A 165 -30.44 17.69 -17.21
CA VAL A 165 -30.60 19.15 -17.20
C VAL A 165 -31.84 19.56 -17.99
N SER A 166 -32.09 18.96 -19.16
CA SER A 166 -33.27 19.23 -19.98
C SER A 166 -34.49 18.44 -19.52
N ARG A 167 -35.71 18.87 -19.89
CA ARG A 167 -36.94 18.11 -19.59
C ARG A 167 -36.97 16.80 -20.37
N ALA A 168 -36.49 16.84 -21.61
CA ALA A 168 -36.29 15.64 -22.42
C ALA A 168 -35.41 14.59 -21.71
N ASP A 169 -34.31 15.01 -21.05
CA ASP A 169 -33.44 14.10 -20.28
C ASP A 169 -34.17 13.47 -19.08
N LYS A 170 -34.97 14.27 -18.35
CA LYS A 170 -35.75 13.78 -17.20
C LYS A 170 -36.81 12.77 -17.62
N MET A 171 -37.47 13.02 -18.74
CA MET A 171 -38.45 12.11 -19.34
C MET A 171 -37.77 10.83 -19.86
N ALA A 172 -36.60 10.95 -20.49
CA ALA A 172 -35.78 9.82 -20.93
C ALA A 172 -35.29 8.93 -19.77
N MET A 173 -34.98 9.53 -18.61
CA MET A 173 -34.60 8.81 -17.40
C MET A 173 -35.77 7.98 -16.83
N LYS A 174 -36.99 8.54 -16.85
CA LYS A 174 -38.21 7.88 -16.37
C LYS A 174 -38.81 6.90 -17.39
N GLY A 175 -38.37 6.97 -18.65
CA GLY A 175 -38.93 6.18 -19.75
C GLY A 175 -40.28 6.71 -20.24
N GLU A 176 -40.53 8.01 -20.07
CA GLU A 176 -41.70 8.72 -20.60
C GLU A 176 -41.51 9.06 -22.08
N LYS A 177 -42.60 9.10 -22.86
CA LYS A 177 -42.56 9.43 -24.29
C LYS A 177 -42.18 10.91 -24.48
N GLN A 178 -41.14 11.19 -25.27
CA GLN A 178 -40.68 12.55 -25.57
C GLN A 178 -41.44 13.18 -26.74
N ASN A 179 -42.77 13.12 -26.68
CA ASN A 179 -43.67 13.70 -27.67
C ASN A 179 -44.48 14.84 -27.05
N LEU A 180 -45.21 15.58 -27.87
CA LEU A 180 -45.98 16.75 -27.47
C LEU A 180 -46.94 16.49 -26.28
N GLN A 181 -47.57 15.31 -26.24
CA GLN A 181 -48.43 14.86 -25.13
C GLN A 181 -47.64 14.58 -23.84
N GLY A 182 -46.46 13.96 -23.96
CA GLY A 182 -45.56 13.75 -22.84
C GLY A 182 -45.09 15.06 -22.22
N PHE A 183 -44.71 16.05 -23.04
CA PHE A 183 -44.32 17.37 -22.55
C PHE A 183 -45.47 18.10 -21.85
N LYS A 184 -46.71 18.05 -22.39
CA LYS A 184 -47.91 18.62 -21.73
C LYS A 184 -48.17 17.97 -20.38
N LYS A 185 -48.19 16.63 -20.33
CA LYS A 185 -48.48 15.87 -19.11
C LYS A 185 -47.45 16.14 -18.02
N ASN A 186 -46.16 16.05 -18.36
CA ASN A 186 -45.07 16.29 -17.42
C ASN A 186 -45.10 17.74 -16.89
N LEU A 187 -45.41 18.73 -17.75
CA LEU A 187 -45.61 20.13 -17.37
C LEU A 187 -46.79 20.31 -16.41
N GLU A 188 -47.92 19.64 -16.65
CA GLU A 188 -49.11 19.72 -15.79
C GLU A 188 -48.87 19.03 -14.43
N ASP A 189 -48.15 17.91 -14.42
CA ASP A 189 -47.70 17.20 -13.21
C ASP A 189 -46.71 18.07 -12.39
N GLU A 190 -45.76 18.75 -13.02
CA GLU A 190 -44.88 19.71 -12.35
C GLU A 190 -45.64 20.94 -11.84
N LEU A 191 -46.50 21.56 -12.66
CA LEU A 191 -47.28 22.74 -12.27
C LEU A 191 -48.24 22.42 -11.11
N SER A 192 -48.89 21.26 -11.15
CA SER A 192 -49.79 20.81 -10.08
C SER A 192 -49.02 20.49 -8.79
N SER A 193 -47.86 19.82 -8.87
CA SER A 193 -47.00 19.57 -7.71
C SER A 193 -46.39 20.85 -7.14
N VAL A 194 -46.00 21.82 -7.98
CA VAL A 194 -45.53 23.14 -7.58
C VAL A 194 -46.65 23.96 -6.96
N ARG A 195 -47.86 23.94 -7.51
CA ARG A 195 -49.05 24.59 -6.94
C ARG A 195 -49.43 23.99 -5.58
N GLN A 196 -49.37 22.66 -5.47
CA GLN A 196 -49.62 21.94 -4.22
C GLN A 196 -48.52 22.25 -3.18
N ASN A 197 -47.25 22.27 -3.59
CA ASN A 197 -46.13 22.66 -2.74
C ASN A 197 -46.20 24.14 -2.34
N LEU A 198 -46.61 25.05 -3.24
CA LEU A 198 -46.84 26.48 -2.96
C LEU A 198 -47.97 26.68 -1.95
N SER A 199 -49.06 25.90 -2.04
CA SER A 199 -50.12 25.94 -1.03
C SER A 199 -49.66 25.40 0.34
N ASN A 200 -48.66 24.51 0.35
CA ASN A 200 -48.03 24.00 1.58
C ASN A 200 -46.86 24.88 2.06
N PHE A 201 -46.38 25.84 1.25
CA PHE A 201 -45.24 26.70 1.54
C PHE A 201 -45.58 27.90 2.45
N GLY A 202 -46.88 28.12 2.73
CA GLY A 202 -47.33 29.20 3.61
C GLY A 202 -46.79 29.06 5.05
N HIS A 203 -46.58 27.85 5.54
CA HIS A 203 -46.05 27.61 6.88
C HIS A 203 -45.10 26.41 6.85
N GLU A 204 -43.84 26.65 7.22
CA GLU A 204 -42.81 25.64 7.55
C GLU A 204 -41.91 25.18 6.39
N ALA A 205 -40.99 26.05 5.95
CA ALA A 205 -39.76 25.62 5.27
C ALA A 205 -38.89 24.82 6.26
N ARG A 206 -39.05 23.49 6.29
CA ARG A 206 -38.27 22.61 7.18
C ARG A 206 -36.82 22.49 6.71
N PRO A 207 -35.82 22.62 7.61
CA PRO A 207 -34.41 22.47 7.23
C PRO A 207 -34.06 21.01 6.87
N PHE A 208 -33.14 20.86 5.92
CA PHE A 208 -32.58 19.60 5.38
C PHE A 208 -32.23 18.53 6.45
N VAL A 209 -31.92 18.96 7.67
CA VAL A 209 -31.61 18.12 8.83
C VAL A 209 -32.74 17.14 9.18
N TYR A 210 -34.01 17.52 9.03
CA TYR A 210 -35.14 16.64 9.34
C TYR A 210 -35.38 15.57 8.26
N LYS A 211 -35.17 15.90 6.98
CA LYS A 211 -35.23 14.93 5.87
C LYS A 211 -34.10 13.88 6.00
N ALA A 212 -32.93 14.29 6.48
CA ALA A 212 -31.83 13.37 6.80
C ALA A 212 -32.15 12.47 8.02
N ARG A 213 -32.79 13.00 9.07
CA ARG A 213 -33.17 12.21 10.26
C ARG A 213 -34.21 11.13 9.94
N ASP A 214 -35.24 11.48 9.17
CA ASP A 214 -36.31 10.54 8.82
C ASP A 214 -35.76 9.44 7.89
N PHE A 215 -34.86 9.78 6.95
CA PHE A 215 -34.12 8.78 6.16
C PHE A 215 -33.26 7.85 7.02
N VAL A 216 -32.55 8.38 8.02
CA VAL A 216 -31.77 7.55 8.96
C VAL A 216 -32.70 6.60 9.73
N GLY A 217 -33.88 7.07 10.15
CA GLY A 217 -34.91 6.25 10.77
C GLY A 217 -35.39 5.11 9.87
N ASP A 218 -35.79 5.42 8.64
CA ASP A 218 -36.27 4.44 7.67
C ASP A 218 -35.17 3.46 7.23
N PHE A 219 -33.94 3.95 7.07
CA PHE A 219 -32.76 3.14 6.82
C PHE A 219 -32.55 2.11 7.93
N PHE A 220 -32.55 2.54 9.19
CA PHE A 220 -32.38 1.62 10.32
C PHE A 220 -33.57 0.67 10.49
N HIS A 221 -34.79 1.09 10.13
CA HIS A 221 -35.96 0.22 10.13
C HIS A 221 -35.83 -0.91 9.10
N HIS A 222 -35.51 -0.58 7.84
CA HIS A 222 -35.32 -1.58 6.78
C HIS A 222 -34.10 -2.46 7.03
N LEU A 223 -33.01 -1.89 7.53
CA LEU A 223 -31.83 -2.64 7.97
C LEU A 223 -32.17 -3.58 9.12
N GLY A 224 -33.03 -3.16 10.07
CA GLY A 224 -33.54 -4.00 11.15
C GLY A 224 -34.36 -5.19 10.66
N ILE A 225 -35.23 -4.99 9.66
CA ILE A 225 -35.98 -6.08 9.01
C ILE A 225 -35.01 -7.06 8.33
N PHE A 226 -34.00 -6.54 7.63
CA PHE A 226 -32.98 -7.36 6.98
C PHE A 226 -32.18 -8.20 8.00
N PHE A 227 -31.74 -7.60 9.11
CA PHE A 227 -31.01 -8.32 10.16
C PHE A 227 -31.85 -9.37 10.89
N ASN A 228 -33.16 -9.14 11.05
CA ASN A 228 -34.07 -10.11 11.64
C ASN A 228 -34.29 -11.36 10.76
N GLY A 229 -34.20 -11.22 9.43
CA GLY A 229 -34.30 -12.32 8.47
C GLY A 229 -32.95 -12.82 7.97
N ALA A 230 -32.47 -12.24 6.87
CA ALA A 230 -31.27 -12.66 6.14
C ALA A 230 -29.96 -12.39 6.91
N GLY A 231 -29.89 -11.30 7.68
CA GLY A 231 -28.68 -10.94 8.41
C GLY A 231 -28.30 -11.92 9.52
N ARG A 232 -29.27 -12.66 10.10
CA ARG A 232 -28.97 -13.74 11.06
C ARG A 232 -28.15 -14.86 10.42
N VAL A 233 -28.39 -15.18 9.15
CA VAL A 233 -27.62 -16.18 8.39
C VAL A 233 -26.22 -15.65 8.09
N PHE A 234 -26.12 -14.39 7.67
CA PHE A 234 -24.83 -13.75 7.39
C PHE A 234 -23.94 -13.63 8.63
N ILE A 235 -24.50 -13.21 9.76
CA ILE A 235 -23.77 -13.12 11.05
C ILE A 235 -23.25 -14.50 11.49
N LYS A 236 -24.05 -15.56 11.31
CA LYS A 236 -23.59 -16.93 11.60
C LYS A 236 -22.45 -17.36 10.68
N LEU A 237 -22.53 -17.07 9.39
CA LEU A 237 -21.48 -17.40 8.43
C LEU A 237 -20.17 -16.66 8.74
N LEU A 238 -20.25 -15.35 9.03
CA LEU A 238 -19.11 -14.55 9.46
C LEU A 238 -18.52 -15.07 10.78
N GLY A 239 -19.38 -15.43 11.75
CA GLY A 239 -18.97 -16.05 13.00
C GLY A 239 -18.20 -17.36 12.78
N VAL A 240 -18.65 -18.21 11.86
CA VAL A 240 -17.95 -19.46 11.49
C VAL A 240 -16.58 -19.17 10.87
N ALA A 241 -16.48 -18.15 10.00
CA ALA A 241 -15.20 -17.76 9.41
C ALA A 241 -14.20 -17.28 10.47
N ILE A 242 -14.64 -16.43 11.40
CA ILE A 242 -13.83 -15.96 12.53
C ILE A 242 -13.41 -17.14 13.43
N LEU A 243 -14.32 -18.07 13.70
CA LEU A 243 -14.04 -19.27 14.49
C LEU A 243 -12.95 -20.13 13.84
N LEU A 244 -13.03 -20.38 12.54
CA LEU A 244 -12.02 -21.14 11.78
C LEU A 244 -10.67 -20.45 11.79
N ALA A 245 -10.64 -19.13 11.57
CA ALA A 245 -9.41 -18.35 11.60
C ALA A 245 -8.76 -18.35 12.98
N ALA A 246 -9.55 -18.17 14.04
CA ALA A 246 -9.07 -18.24 15.41
C ALA A 246 -8.52 -19.63 15.72
N PHE A 247 -9.22 -20.71 15.35
CA PHE A 247 -8.75 -22.08 15.58
C PHE A 247 -7.44 -22.39 14.84
N ALA A 248 -7.32 -21.96 13.59
CA ALA A 248 -6.09 -22.10 12.81
C ALA A 248 -4.92 -21.34 13.47
N ALA A 249 -5.15 -20.12 13.95
CA ALA A 249 -4.14 -19.35 14.67
C ALA A 249 -3.77 -19.98 16.03
N ALA A 250 -4.72 -20.61 16.74
CA ALA A 250 -4.43 -21.39 17.95
C ALA A 250 -3.48 -22.55 17.66
N ILE A 251 -3.80 -23.35 16.65
CA ILE A 251 -2.99 -24.50 16.24
C ILE A 251 -1.61 -24.03 15.83
N PHE A 252 -1.53 -22.97 15.02
CA PHE A 252 -0.26 -22.41 14.60
C PHE A 252 0.59 -21.99 15.80
N LEU A 253 0.03 -21.27 16.78
CA LEU A 253 0.74 -20.88 18.00
C LEU A 253 1.23 -22.08 18.80
N VAL A 254 0.42 -23.14 18.92
CA VAL A 254 0.81 -24.38 19.63
C VAL A 254 1.94 -25.09 18.88
N VAL A 255 1.85 -25.21 17.55
CA VAL A 255 2.88 -25.85 16.72
C VAL A 255 4.20 -25.09 16.83
N VAL A 256 4.15 -23.75 16.77
CA VAL A 256 5.34 -22.91 16.96
C VAL A 256 5.92 -23.12 18.36
N PHE A 257 5.11 -23.05 19.41
CA PHE A 257 5.55 -23.20 20.79
C PHE A 257 6.19 -24.57 21.07
N VAL A 258 5.53 -25.66 20.64
CA VAL A 258 6.06 -27.03 20.77
C VAL A 258 7.30 -27.20 19.89
N GLY A 259 7.32 -26.61 18.70
CA GLY A 259 8.47 -26.63 17.81
C GLY A 259 9.70 -25.98 18.45
N THR A 260 9.53 -24.79 19.03
CA THR A 260 10.62 -24.05 19.67
C THR A 260 11.13 -24.70 20.94
N ILE A 261 10.27 -25.32 21.76
CA ILE A 261 10.72 -26.03 22.97
C ILE A 261 11.30 -27.42 22.64
N GLY A 262 10.64 -28.17 21.74
CA GLY A 262 10.98 -29.56 21.42
C GLY A 262 12.21 -29.71 20.53
N PHE A 263 12.43 -28.78 19.60
CA PHE A 263 13.61 -28.75 18.70
C PHE A 263 14.62 -27.66 19.11
N GLY A 264 14.58 -27.22 20.38
CA GLY A 264 15.08 -25.95 20.92
C GLY A 264 16.58 -25.62 20.90
N ALA A 265 17.33 -26.04 19.88
CA ALA A 265 18.71 -25.56 19.65
C ALA A 265 18.88 -24.81 18.33
N GLU A 266 18.06 -25.06 17.30
CA GLU A 266 18.29 -24.45 15.97
C GLU A 266 17.40 -23.22 15.69
N PHE A 267 16.25 -23.09 16.34
CA PHE A 267 15.33 -21.96 16.09
C PHE A 267 15.49 -20.78 17.07
N GLY A 268 15.86 -21.04 18.32
CA GLY A 268 15.92 -20.03 19.39
C GLY A 268 17.13 -19.09 19.31
N ASP A 269 18.30 -19.59 18.89
CA ASP A 269 19.56 -18.83 18.86
C ASP A 269 19.56 -17.69 17.83
N HIS A 270 18.61 -17.70 16.88
CA HIS A 270 18.53 -16.76 15.77
C HIS A 270 17.42 -15.70 15.91
N ILE A 271 16.54 -15.80 16.92
CA ILE A 271 15.37 -14.91 17.06
C ILE A 271 15.56 -14.00 18.28
N LEU A 272 15.67 -12.69 18.04
CA LEU A 272 15.52 -11.68 19.10
C LEU A 272 14.08 -11.74 19.65
N PRO A 273 13.86 -11.69 20.98
CA PRO A 273 14.79 -11.34 22.07
C PRO A 273 15.50 -12.53 22.74
N PHE A 274 15.29 -13.76 22.30
CA PHE A 274 15.69 -14.98 23.03
C PHE A 274 17.21 -15.14 23.18
N ARG A 275 18.01 -14.52 22.30
CA ARG A 275 19.48 -14.45 22.43
C ARG A 275 19.98 -13.59 23.60
N MET A 276 19.22 -12.56 23.98
CA MET A 276 19.59 -11.62 25.05
C MET A 276 19.30 -12.20 26.45
N ALA A 277 18.68 -13.37 26.50
CA ALA A 277 18.21 -14.03 27.71
C ALA A 277 18.95 -15.36 27.90
N SER A 278 19.11 -15.81 29.14
CA SER A 278 19.65 -17.16 29.40
C SER A 278 18.66 -18.18 28.86
N SER A 279 19.08 -19.40 28.57
CA SER A 279 18.16 -20.47 28.11
C SER A 279 16.93 -20.59 29.03
N GLU A 280 17.15 -20.56 30.35
CA GLU A 280 16.08 -20.57 31.34
C GLU A 280 15.16 -19.33 31.27
N LEU A 281 15.72 -18.15 31.02
CA LEU A 281 14.94 -16.91 30.91
C LEU A 281 14.17 -16.84 29.59
N ALA A 282 14.77 -17.34 28.50
CA ALA A 282 14.20 -17.40 27.17
C ALA A 282 12.97 -18.33 27.14
N ASP A 283 13.07 -19.52 27.74
CA ASP A 283 11.95 -20.46 27.85
C ASP A 283 10.77 -19.87 28.64
N ASN A 284 11.07 -19.13 29.71
CA ASN A 284 10.06 -18.44 30.51
C ASN A 284 9.40 -17.30 29.74
N VAL A 285 10.17 -16.50 29.00
CA VAL A 285 9.64 -15.41 28.14
C VAL A 285 8.77 -15.99 27.03
N LEU A 286 9.21 -17.08 26.39
CA LEU A 286 8.48 -17.78 25.35
C LEU A 286 7.15 -18.32 25.87
N THR A 287 7.17 -18.96 27.05
CA THR A 287 5.97 -19.48 27.71
C THR A 287 5.00 -18.36 28.06
N ALA A 288 5.49 -17.25 28.62
CA ALA A 288 4.67 -16.08 28.93
C ALA A 288 4.08 -15.44 27.66
N GLY A 289 4.86 -15.32 26.58
CA GLY A 289 4.40 -14.83 25.28
C GLY A 289 3.31 -15.70 24.65
N PHE A 290 3.53 -17.02 24.67
CA PHE A 290 2.57 -18.00 24.17
C PHE A 290 1.22 -17.90 24.91
N LEU A 291 1.24 -17.88 26.24
CA LEU A 291 0.02 -17.75 27.04
C LEU A 291 -0.68 -16.39 26.80
N THR A 292 0.08 -15.30 26.71
CA THR A 292 -0.47 -13.95 26.45
C THR A 292 -1.19 -13.89 25.10
N ALA A 293 -0.70 -14.60 24.08
CA ALA A 293 -1.30 -14.67 22.75
C ALA A 293 -2.45 -15.69 22.64
N LEU A 294 -2.33 -16.85 23.30
CA LEU A 294 -3.29 -17.94 23.19
C LEU A 294 -4.60 -17.65 23.95
N ILE A 295 -4.53 -17.04 25.14
CA ILE A 295 -5.72 -16.86 25.98
C ILE A 295 -6.78 -15.96 25.33
N PRO A 296 -6.45 -14.80 24.73
CA PRO A 296 -7.43 -13.98 23.99
C PRO A 296 -8.04 -14.73 22.80
N LEU A 297 -7.27 -15.62 22.19
CA LEU A 297 -7.76 -16.40 21.07
C LEU A 297 -8.73 -17.49 21.54
N ILE A 298 -8.46 -18.14 22.68
CA ILE A 298 -9.42 -19.03 23.35
C ILE A 298 -10.69 -18.27 23.75
N THR A 299 -10.59 -17.04 24.28
CA THR A 299 -11.79 -16.26 24.64
C THR A 299 -12.62 -15.89 23.42
N ILE A 300 -12.00 -15.55 22.28
CA ILE A 300 -12.69 -15.32 21.00
C ILE A 300 -13.39 -16.60 20.51
N ILE A 301 -12.72 -17.76 20.57
CA ILE A 301 -13.31 -19.05 20.20
C ILE A 301 -14.54 -19.36 21.08
N LEU A 302 -14.43 -19.21 22.39
CA LEU A 302 -15.54 -19.46 23.31
C LEU A 302 -16.71 -18.48 23.08
N ALA A 303 -16.41 -17.20 22.85
CA ALA A 303 -17.42 -16.17 22.58
C ALA A 303 -18.15 -16.40 21.25
N THR A 304 -17.43 -16.81 20.20
CA THR A 304 -18.01 -17.10 18.87
C THR A 304 -18.85 -18.37 18.88
N ILE A 305 -18.39 -19.45 19.52
CA ILE A 305 -19.19 -20.68 19.73
C ILE A 305 -20.49 -20.35 20.46
N LYS A 306 -20.42 -19.56 21.53
CA LYS A 306 -21.61 -19.10 22.25
C LYS A 306 -22.59 -18.35 21.34
N GLY A 307 -22.10 -17.41 20.53
CA GLY A 307 -22.92 -16.62 19.63
C GLY A 307 -23.59 -17.43 18.51
N ILE A 308 -22.90 -18.43 17.97
CA ILE A 308 -23.39 -19.23 16.82
C ILE A 308 -24.36 -20.34 17.28
N PHE A 309 -23.97 -21.09 18.32
CA PHE A 309 -24.68 -22.29 18.75
C PHE A 309 -25.71 -22.02 19.85
N ASN A 310 -25.78 -20.78 20.37
CA ASN A 310 -26.66 -20.39 21.47
C ASN A 310 -26.55 -21.36 22.67
N VAL A 311 -25.37 -21.94 22.86
CA VAL A 311 -25.04 -22.79 24.01
C VAL A 311 -25.07 -21.93 25.28
N GLY A 312 -25.38 -22.57 26.42
CA GLY A 312 -25.55 -21.90 27.71
C GLY A 312 -24.44 -20.91 28.08
N SER A 313 -24.73 -19.99 29.01
CA SER A 313 -23.76 -18.97 29.40
C SER A 313 -22.44 -19.60 29.86
N ILE A 314 -21.32 -19.13 29.29
CA ILE A 314 -20.01 -19.31 29.90
C ILE A 314 -20.15 -18.82 31.35
N GLY A 315 -19.83 -19.69 32.30
CA GLY A 315 -19.89 -19.34 33.71
C GLY A 315 -19.09 -18.07 33.95
N ARG A 316 -19.64 -17.13 34.73
CA ARG A 316 -18.96 -15.88 35.08
C ARG A 316 -17.55 -16.15 35.64
N SER A 317 -17.40 -17.29 36.33
CA SER A 317 -16.14 -17.84 36.83
C SER A 317 -15.13 -18.15 35.72
N THR A 318 -15.51 -18.82 34.64
CA THR A 318 -14.61 -19.18 33.53
C THR A 318 -14.02 -17.94 32.86
N GLY A 319 -14.85 -16.92 32.62
CA GLY A 319 -14.39 -15.65 32.05
C GLY A 319 -13.41 -14.92 32.98
N THR A 320 -13.71 -14.86 34.28
CA THR A 320 -12.79 -14.25 35.26
C THR A 320 -11.48 -15.02 35.39
N VAL A 321 -11.51 -16.35 35.33
CA VAL A 321 -10.29 -17.19 35.40
C VAL A 321 -9.39 -16.93 34.19
N LEU A 322 -9.96 -16.90 32.98
CA LEU A 322 -9.18 -16.60 31.76
C LEU A 322 -8.58 -15.20 31.79
N LEU A 323 -9.33 -14.20 32.27
CA LEU A 323 -8.84 -12.83 32.42
C LEU A 323 -7.67 -12.77 33.43
N VAL A 324 -7.82 -13.38 34.60
CA VAL A 324 -6.75 -13.41 35.62
C VAL A 324 -5.51 -14.10 35.08
N LEU A 325 -5.67 -15.25 34.40
CA LEU A 325 -4.56 -15.99 33.81
C LEU A 325 -3.84 -15.15 32.74
N TRP A 326 -4.60 -14.42 31.91
CA TRP A 326 -4.04 -13.51 30.92
C TRP A 326 -3.27 -12.35 31.56
N LEU A 327 -3.82 -11.72 32.60
CA LEU A 327 -3.12 -10.65 33.32
C LEU A 327 -1.84 -11.15 34.01
N CYS A 328 -1.86 -12.34 34.60
CA CYS A 328 -0.67 -12.97 35.18
C CYS A 328 0.41 -13.22 34.11
N SER A 329 0.00 -13.77 32.96
CA SER A 329 0.90 -14.02 31.83
C SER A 329 1.51 -12.73 31.27
N LEU A 330 0.69 -11.69 31.09
CA LEU A 330 1.15 -10.37 30.66
C LEU A 330 2.10 -9.74 31.68
N GLY A 331 1.81 -9.88 32.98
CA GLY A 331 2.68 -9.40 34.06
C GLY A 331 4.06 -10.07 34.06
N MET A 332 4.12 -11.39 33.84
CA MET A 332 5.38 -12.12 33.68
C MET A 332 6.18 -11.62 32.47
N LEU A 333 5.50 -11.40 31.34
CA LEU A 333 6.13 -10.90 30.12
C LEU A 333 6.75 -9.52 30.35
N ILE A 334 6.02 -8.60 30.99
CA ILE A 334 6.52 -7.26 31.34
C ILE A 334 7.70 -7.35 32.31
N PHE A 335 7.63 -8.23 33.31
CA PHE A 335 8.73 -8.44 34.26
C PHE A 335 10.01 -8.89 33.56
N TYR A 336 9.93 -9.90 32.69
CA TYR A 336 11.10 -10.40 31.98
C TYR A 336 11.63 -9.41 30.94
N ALA A 337 10.75 -8.72 30.22
CA ALA A 337 11.16 -7.63 29.33
C ALA A 337 11.94 -6.54 30.08
N THR A 338 11.45 -6.14 31.26
CA THR A 338 12.15 -5.16 32.12
C THR A 338 13.48 -5.71 32.63
N LYS A 339 13.54 -7.01 32.98
CA LYS A 339 14.76 -7.66 33.43
C LYS A 339 15.84 -7.69 32.34
N ILE A 340 15.46 -8.05 31.11
CA ILE A 340 16.37 -8.03 29.95
C ILE A 340 16.83 -6.60 29.69
N ALA A 341 15.90 -5.64 29.56
CA ALA A 341 16.22 -4.24 29.32
C ALA A 341 17.15 -3.64 30.40
N SER A 342 16.96 -4.02 31.66
CA SER A 342 17.82 -3.56 32.75
C SER A 342 19.29 -3.98 32.59
N GLY A 343 19.57 -5.05 31.84
CA GLY A 343 20.92 -5.51 31.52
C GLY A 343 21.66 -4.66 30.48
N PHE A 344 20.97 -3.71 29.82
CA PHE A 344 21.53 -2.88 28.75
C PHE A 344 21.58 -1.38 29.09
N ARG A 345 21.45 -1.03 30.36
CA ARG A 345 21.28 0.37 30.81
C ARG A 345 22.52 1.23 30.61
N GLU A 346 23.71 0.67 30.83
CA GLU A 346 24.99 1.36 30.76
C GLU A 346 25.92 0.62 29.79
N GLN A 347 26.86 1.35 29.19
CA GLN A 347 27.91 0.81 28.32
C GLN A 347 29.29 1.16 28.90
N ALA A 348 30.23 0.23 28.83
CA ALA A 348 31.62 0.47 29.18
C ALA A 348 32.55 -0.05 28.09
N SER A 349 33.76 0.50 28.05
CA SER A 349 34.80 0.09 27.11
C SER A 349 36.12 -0.19 27.82
N PHE A 350 36.90 -1.11 27.27
CA PHE A 350 38.22 -1.47 27.72
C PHE A 350 39.13 -1.63 26.50
N THR A 351 40.26 -0.93 26.49
CA THR A 351 41.21 -0.98 25.39
C THR A 351 42.51 -1.66 25.83
N GLU A 352 42.97 -2.63 25.05
CA GLU A 352 44.26 -3.29 25.19
C GLU A 352 45.13 -2.99 23.96
N THR A 353 46.45 -2.90 24.17
CA THR A 353 47.40 -2.60 23.10
C THR A 353 48.30 -3.81 22.86
N VAL A 354 48.22 -4.37 21.66
CA VAL A 354 49.04 -5.49 21.20
C VAL A 354 50.21 -4.96 20.37
N ASN A 355 51.41 -5.11 20.90
CA ASN A 355 52.64 -4.74 20.20
C ASN A 355 52.96 -5.76 19.10
N LEU A 356 53.03 -5.31 17.84
CA LEU A 356 53.29 -6.16 16.69
C LEU A 356 54.80 -6.31 16.44
N LYS A 357 55.21 -7.49 15.96
CA LYS A 357 56.60 -7.72 15.52
C LYS A 357 56.86 -6.97 14.21
N LEU A 358 58.02 -6.33 14.10
CA LEU A 358 58.44 -5.68 12.86
C LEU A 358 58.58 -6.69 11.72
N THR A 359 58.08 -6.32 10.54
CA THR A 359 58.12 -7.15 9.34
C THR A 359 59.27 -6.77 8.42
N LYS A 360 59.78 -7.73 7.64
CA LYS A 360 60.78 -7.44 6.60
C LYS A 360 60.16 -6.51 5.56
N ASN A 361 60.86 -5.42 5.23
CA ASN A 361 60.43 -4.38 4.28
C ASN A 361 59.10 -3.67 4.62
N ASN A 362 58.72 -3.60 5.90
CA ASN A 362 57.53 -2.87 6.36
C ASN A 362 56.25 -3.25 5.57
N THR A 363 56.15 -4.53 5.20
CA THR A 363 55.05 -5.06 4.39
C THR A 363 54.14 -5.93 5.26
N TYR A 364 52.83 -5.68 5.19
CA TYR A 364 51.82 -6.36 5.99
C TYR A 364 50.73 -6.94 5.08
N TYR A 365 50.45 -8.22 5.24
CA TYR A 365 49.36 -8.92 4.56
C TYR A 365 48.21 -9.13 5.52
N LEU A 366 47.09 -8.48 5.29
CA LEU A 366 45.91 -8.57 6.14
C LEU A 366 44.99 -9.64 5.56
N LYS A 367 44.69 -10.65 6.38
CA LYS A 367 43.81 -11.76 5.99
C LYS A 367 42.77 -12.03 7.07
N LEU A 368 41.60 -12.49 6.65
CA LEU A 368 40.65 -13.08 7.56
C LEU A 368 41.20 -14.44 8.04
N ASN A 369 41.05 -14.73 9.32
CA ASN A 369 41.29 -16.04 9.87
C ASN A 369 40.03 -16.89 9.67
N ASP A 370 40.04 -17.75 8.65
CA ASP A 370 38.93 -18.65 8.32
C ASP A 370 39.02 -20.00 9.05
N ILE A 371 39.96 -20.14 10.00
CA ILE A 371 40.15 -21.36 10.79
C ILE A 371 39.19 -21.35 11.98
N LYS A 372 38.34 -22.37 12.08
CA LYS A 372 37.43 -22.53 13.21
C LYS A 372 38.15 -23.16 14.41
N TYR A 373 38.21 -22.45 15.53
CA TYR A 373 38.71 -22.99 16.80
C TYR A 373 37.58 -23.66 17.57
N PHE A 374 37.74 -24.95 17.88
CA PHE A 374 36.79 -25.68 18.69
C PHE A 374 37.10 -25.51 20.18
N SER A 375 36.07 -25.28 20.99
CA SER A 375 36.19 -25.36 22.44
C SER A 375 36.43 -26.80 22.90
N HIS A 376 36.76 -27.00 24.18
CA HIS A 376 36.85 -28.34 24.76
C HIS A 376 35.52 -29.09 24.60
N ASP A 377 34.41 -28.42 24.89
CA ASP A 377 33.06 -29.00 24.81
C ASP A 377 32.68 -29.34 23.37
N ASP A 378 33.01 -28.49 22.40
CA ASP A 378 32.80 -28.81 20.98
C ASP A 378 33.64 -30.01 20.54
N SER A 379 34.88 -30.10 21.05
CA SER A 379 35.77 -31.22 20.75
C SER A 379 35.22 -32.56 21.24
N VAL A 380 34.53 -32.55 22.38
CA VAL A 380 33.87 -33.73 22.96
C VAL A 380 32.55 -34.03 22.22
N ARG A 381 31.70 -33.01 22.01
CA ARG A 381 30.39 -33.15 21.35
C ARG A 381 30.50 -33.64 19.91
N LEU A 382 31.47 -33.13 19.17
CA LEU A 382 31.68 -33.45 17.75
C LEU A 382 32.68 -34.60 17.53
N ASP A 383 33.20 -35.18 18.61
CA ASP A 383 34.21 -36.24 18.59
C ASP A 383 35.35 -35.96 17.60
N ILE A 384 35.95 -34.78 17.76
CA ILE A 384 36.88 -34.21 16.76
C ILE A 384 38.12 -35.09 16.57
N LYS A 385 38.56 -35.75 17.63
CA LYS A 385 39.73 -36.64 17.59
C LYS A 385 39.54 -37.84 16.66
N ASN A 386 38.32 -38.35 16.55
CA ASN A 386 38.03 -39.53 15.73
C ASN A 386 37.57 -39.14 14.32
N HIS A 387 36.70 -38.13 14.19
CA HIS A 387 36.10 -37.76 12.90
C HIS A 387 36.91 -36.74 12.09
N PHE A 388 37.68 -35.87 12.75
CA PHE A 388 38.34 -34.72 12.10
C PHE A 388 39.87 -34.73 12.21
N ARG A 389 40.46 -35.91 12.45
CA ARG A 389 41.91 -36.06 12.62
C ARG A 389 42.67 -35.57 11.37
N ASN A 390 43.65 -34.70 11.57
CA ASN A 390 44.49 -34.09 10.52
C ASN A 390 43.73 -33.25 9.47
N MET A 391 42.50 -32.82 9.76
CA MET A 391 41.75 -31.91 8.90
C MET A 391 41.74 -30.50 9.51
N VAL A 392 41.79 -29.48 8.66
CA VAL A 392 41.56 -28.09 9.07
C VAL A 392 40.11 -27.79 8.72
N VAL A 393 39.30 -27.50 9.74
CA VAL A 393 37.91 -27.07 9.52
C VAL A 393 37.93 -25.57 9.26
N THR A 394 37.57 -25.20 8.04
CA THR A 394 37.40 -23.80 7.64
C THR A 394 35.93 -23.41 7.73
N ASP A 395 35.66 -22.18 8.15
CA ASP A 395 34.32 -21.60 8.15
C ASP A 395 34.19 -20.71 6.90
N GLU A 396 33.96 -21.34 5.74
CA GLU A 396 33.88 -20.64 4.45
C GLU A 396 32.50 -20.09 4.13
N ASN A 397 31.47 -20.48 4.89
CA ASN A 397 30.09 -20.18 4.57
C ASN A 397 29.63 -18.84 5.14
N TYR A 398 29.85 -17.78 4.36
CA TYR A 398 28.97 -16.60 4.31
C TYR A 398 27.60 -16.99 3.69
N ASN A 399 26.96 -18.06 4.17
CA ASN A 399 25.68 -18.57 3.66
C ASN A 399 24.55 -18.15 4.59
N GLY A 400 24.26 -16.84 4.65
CA GLY A 400 23.03 -16.33 5.27
C GLY A 400 22.87 -16.59 6.78
N PHE A 401 23.89 -17.14 7.45
CA PHE A 401 23.93 -17.39 8.89
C PHE A 401 24.27 -16.12 9.71
N HIS A 402 24.17 -14.93 9.09
CA HIS A 402 24.29 -13.63 9.77
C HIS A 402 23.02 -13.31 10.54
N SER A 403 22.80 -14.04 11.62
CA SER A 403 22.00 -13.52 12.72
C SER A 403 22.88 -12.86 13.77
N GLU A 404 24.21 -12.93 13.70
CA GLU A 404 25.10 -12.18 14.59
C GLU A 404 25.30 -10.75 14.05
N PRO A 405 24.92 -9.71 14.82
CA PRO A 405 25.24 -8.34 14.45
C PRO A 405 26.76 -8.20 14.30
N ARG A 406 27.20 -7.38 13.33
CA ARG A 406 28.62 -7.10 13.09
C ARG A 406 29.25 -6.55 14.36
N SER A 407 29.97 -7.41 15.07
CA SER A 407 30.55 -7.12 16.39
C SER A 407 32.07 -6.94 16.32
N VAL A 408 32.64 -6.94 15.11
CA VAL A 408 34.07 -6.75 14.85
C VAL A 408 34.21 -5.66 13.79
N THR A 409 34.96 -4.62 14.12
CA THR A 409 35.20 -3.48 13.24
C THR A 409 36.70 -3.23 13.17
N LEU A 410 37.26 -3.04 11.97
CA LEU A 410 38.69 -2.80 11.75
C LEU A 410 38.93 -1.42 11.12
N TYR A 411 39.74 -0.60 11.78
CA TYR A 411 40.28 0.65 11.28
C TYR A 411 41.78 0.47 10.99
N ILE A 412 42.27 1.19 9.98
CA ILE A 412 43.70 1.24 9.65
C ILE A 412 44.14 2.69 9.70
N GLU A 413 45.05 2.99 10.62
CA GLU A 413 45.52 4.34 10.90
C GLU A 413 47.04 4.43 10.84
N LYS A 414 47.55 5.67 10.72
CA LYS A 414 48.98 5.92 10.83
C LYS A 414 49.41 5.76 12.29
N SER A 415 50.53 5.08 12.51
CA SER A 415 51.14 4.96 13.83
C SER A 415 51.88 6.23 14.21
N ASP A 416 51.70 6.66 15.47
CA ASP A 416 52.49 7.75 16.07
C ASP A 416 53.91 7.29 16.45
N VAL A 417 54.13 5.97 16.45
CA VAL A 417 55.41 5.34 16.77
C VAL A 417 55.98 4.60 15.56
N ASN A 418 57.30 4.43 15.53
CA ASN A 418 58.01 3.81 14.39
C ASN A 418 57.84 2.28 14.29
N HIS A 419 56.94 1.69 15.06
CA HIS A 419 56.60 0.27 14.99
C HIS A 419 55.09 0.09 14.83
N PRO A 420 54.64 -1.01 14.19
CA PRO A 420 53.23 -1.34 14.09
C PRO A 420 52.63 -1.65 15.47
N VAL A 421 51.39 -1.23 15.70
CA VAL A 421 50.63 -1.45 16.94
C VAL A 421 49.20 -1.82 16.56
N LEU A 422 48.59 -2.74 17.31
CA LEU A 422 47.16 -3.02 17.22
C LEU A 422 46.49 -2.61 18.54
N GLU A 423 45.53 -1.72 18.48
CA GLU A 423 44.68 -1.37 19.62
C GLU A 423 43.35 -2.14 19.51
N GLU A 424 43.03 -2.92 20.53
CA GLU A 424 41.79 -3.69 20.63
C GLU A 424 40.89 -3.04 21.67
N SER A 425 39.80 -2.40 21.23
CA SER A 425 38.84 -1.74 22.10
C SER A 425 37.56 -2.56 22.21
N PHE A 426 37.39 -3.23 23.34
CA PHE A 426 36.22 -4.03 23.67
C PHE A 426 35.14 -3.17 24.31
N ARG A 427 33.89 -3.31 23.86
CA ARG A 427 32.72 -2.61 24.39
C ARG A 427 31.65 -3.63 24.74
N ALA A 428 30.94 -3.40 25.84
CA ALA A 428 29.79 -4.20 26.21
C ALA A 428 28.83 -3.39 27.08
N ASN A 429 27.58 -3.83 27.12
CA ASN A 429 26.55 -3.24 27.97
C ASN A 429 26.42 -4.00 29.30
N GLY A 430 25.80 -3.35 30.28
CA GLY A 430 25.51 -3.93 31.58
C GLY A 430 24.44 -3.13 32.33
N GLY A 431 23.96 -3.68 33.44
CA GLY A 431 22.99 -2.96 34.29
C GLY A 431 23.60 -1.77 35.05
N ASN A 432 24.91 -1.74 35.19
CA ASN A 432 25.68 -0.62 35.71
C ASN A 432 27.07 -0.63 35.06
N TYR A 433 27.85 0.44 35.28
CA TYR A 433 29.18 0.59 34.68
C TYR A 433 30.13 -0.57 35.03
N GLU A 434 30.12 -1.05 36.29
CA GLU A 434 30.99 -2.14 36.73
C GLU A 434 30.67 -3.46 36.03
N ALA A 435 29.38 -3.80 35.90
CA ALA A 435 28.91 -4.96 35.16
C ALA A 435 29.22 -4.84 33.67
N ALA A 436 29.04 -3.66 33.08
CA ALA A 436 29.38 -3.41 31.68
C ALA A 436 30.89 -3.57 31.43
N LEU A 437 31.73 -3.06 32.34
CA LEU A 437 33.18 -3.19 32.25
C LEU A 437 33.63 -4.65 32.44
N PHE A 438 32.98 -5.38 33.35
CA PHE A 438 33.22 -6.82 33.53
C PHE A 438 32.89 -7.61 32.25
N ASN A 439 31.77 -7.30 31.59
CA ASN A 439 31.38 -7.92 30.33
C ASN A 439 32.38 -7.59 29.20
N ALA A 440 32.80 -6.32 29.09
CA ALA A 440 33.78 -5.89 28.09
C ALA A 440 35.14 -6.59 28.29
N ARG A 441 35.65 -6.66 29.52
CA ARG A 441 36.91 -7.35 29.85
C ARG A 441 36.87 -8.87 29.65
N ASN A 442 35.68 -9.45 29.72
CA ASN A 442 35.48 -10.88 29.52
C ASN A 442 35.23 -11.27 28.07
N THR A 443 35.11 -10.28 27.18
CA THR A 443 35.05 -10.50 25.74
C THR A 443 36.44 -10.83 25.23
N SER A 444 36.56 -11.82 24.35
CA SER A 444 37.86 -12.22 23.79
C SER A 444 37.82 -12.19 22.27
N TYR A 445 38.93 -11.74 21.68
CA TYR A 445 39.14 -11.70 20.24
C TYR A 445 40.45 -12.42 19.90
N ILE A 446 40.48 -13.16 18.80
CA ILE A 446 41.71 -13.85 18.35
C ILE A 446 42.37 -13.02 17.27
N PHE A 447 43.59 -12.59 17.57
CA PHE A 447 44.50 -12.01 16.60
C PHE A 447 45.78 -12.83 16.52
N ALA A 448 46.27 -13.10 15.30
CA ALA A 448 47.49 -13.84 15.09
C ALA A 448 48.40 -13.19 14.06
N GLN A 449 49.67 -12.98 14.42
CA GLN A 449 50.72 -12.55 13.49
C GLN A 449 51.62 -13.75 13.13
N GLN A 450 51.74 -14.03 11.83
CA GLN A 450 52.66 -15.02 11.25
C GLN A 450 53.59 -14.29 10.27
N ASP A 451 54.79 -13.93 10.72
CA ASP A 451 55.75 -13.11 9.98
C ASP A 451 55.15 -11.79 9.48
N THR A 452 54.86 -11.71 8.18
CA THR A 452 54.29 -10.54 7.49
C THR A 452 52.76 -10.59 7.43
N VAL A 453 52.14 -11.72 7.80
CA VAL A 453 50.69 -11.95 7.70
C VAL A 453 50.03 -11.66 9.04
N LEU A 454 49.06 -10.74 9.02
CA LEU A 454 48.19 -10.39 10.13
C LEU A 454 46.83 -11.06 9.88
N LYS A 455 46.42 -11.95 10.79
CA LYS A 455 45.16 -12.69 10.69
C LYS A 455 44.16 -12.19 11.72
N PHE A 456 42.98 -11.82 11.25
CA PHE A 456 41.87 -11.26 12.02
C PHE A 456 40.70 -12.25 12.04
N ASP A 457 40.21 -12.62 13.22
CA ASP A 457 39.01 -13.46 13.33
C ASP A 457 37.76 -12.74 12.83
N TYR A 458 36.82 -13.51 12.30
CA TYR A 458 35.57 -13.00 11.72
C TYR A 458 34.48 -12.73 12.77
N THR A 459 34.64 -13.27 13.99
CA THR A 459 33.69 -13.16 15.11
C THR A 459 34.40 -12.95 16.43
N LEU A 460 33.69 -12.37 17.40
CA LEU A 460 34.09 -12.41 18.80
C LEU A 460 33.96 -13.84 19.35
N ARG A 461 34.88 -14.24 20.23
CA ARG A 461 34.71 -15.49 20.97
C ARG A 461 33.81 -15.24 22.18
N LYS A 462 32.61 -15.80 22.10
CA LYS A 462 31.69 -15.90 23.23
C LYS A 462 32.13 -17.02 24.16
N ARG A 463 31.97 -16.82 25.47
CA ARG A 463 32.05 -17.93 26.42
C ARG A 463 30.83 -18.84 26.23
N PRO A 464 30.99 -20.16 26.39
CA PRO A 464 29.85 -21.06 26.47
C PRO A 464 28.87 -20.57 27.55
N ASN A 465 27.58 -20.51 27.23
CA ASN A 465 26.50 -20.05 28.13
C ASN A 465 26.59 -18.59 28.62
N ALA A 466 27.38 -17.73 27.98
CA ALA A 466 27.34 -16.29 28.27
C ALA A 466 26.17 -15.61 27.57
N LEU A 467 25.47 -14.76 28.33
CA LEU A 467 24.45 -13.86 27.79
C LEU A 467 25.11 -12.86 26.83
N TRP A 468 24.42 -12.55 25.74
CA TRP A 468 24.85 -11.48 24.85
C TRP A 468 24.50 -10.12 25.45
N HIS A 469 25.51 -9.28 25.66
CA HIS A 469 25.40 -7.94 26.22
C HIS A 469 25.81 -6.86 25.22
N ALA A 470 25.52 -7.06 23.93
CA ALA A 470 25.96 -6.16 22.86
C ALA A 470 27.48 -5.98 22.83
N GLU A 471 28.21 -7.08 22.98
CA GLU A 471 29.66 -7.09 22.87
C GLU A 471 30.10 -6.68 21.46
N GLU A 472 31.07 -5.77 21.40
CA GLU A 472 31.72 -5.30 20.18
C GLU A 472 33.23 -5.18 20.41
N VAL A 473 34.04 -5.47 19.39
CA VAL A 473 35.46 -5.11 19.36
C VAL A 473 35.72 -4.17 18.20
N VAL A 474 36.39 -3.06 18.52
CA VAL A 474 36.94 -2.13 17.54
C VAL A 474 38.44 -2.29 17.53
N LEU A 475 38.97 -2.74 16.40
CA LEU A 475 40.38 -2.98 16.15
C LEU A 475 40.93 -1.77 15.39
N THR A 476 41.97 -1.14 15.91
CA THR A 476 42.67 -0.06 15.22
C THR A 476 44.10 -0.51 14.94
N LEU A 477 44.36 -0.88 13.69
CA LEU A 477 45.69 -1.27 13.23
C LEU A 477 46.48 -0.01 12.86
N LYS A 478 47.42 0.36 13.73
CA LYS A 478 48.32 1.51 13.55
C LYS A 478 49.60 1.05 12.86
N LEU A 479 49.84 1.55 11.64
CA LEU A 479 51.00 1.18 10.82
C LEU A 479 51.96 2.35 10.62
N PRO A 480 53.29 2.12 10.64
CA PRO A 480 54.28 3.18 10.44
C PRO A 480 54.24 3.73 9.00
N LEU A 481 54.78 4.93 8.82
CA LEU A 481 54.89 5.58 7.51
C LEU A 481 55.61 4.69 6.48
N ASN A 482 55.18 4.75 5.21
CA ASN A 482 55.70 3.94 4.11
C ASN A 482 55.48 2.42 4.27
N ALA A 483 54.59 2.00 5.18
CA ALA A 483 54.17 0.61 5.24
C ALA A 483 53.40 0.22 3.98
N LYS A 484 53.77 -0.91 3.38
CA LYS A 484 53.03 -1.52 2.28
C LYS A 484 51.99 -2.46 2.85
N VAL A 485 50.73 -2.26 2.51
CA VAL A 485 49.58 -2.96 3.10
C VAL A 485 48.84 -3.70 2.00
N ILE A 486 48.73 -5.02 2.13
CA ILE A 486 48.07 -5.88 1.15
C ILE A 486 46.87 -6.51 1.84
N ILE A 487 45.67 -6.14 1.41
CA ILE A 487 44.43 -6.48 2.09
C ILE A 487 43.63 -7.48 1.24
N ASP A 488 43.28 -8.62 1.83
CA ASP A 488 42.41 -9.62 1.20
C ASP A 488 40.96 -9.11 1.08
N GLN A 489 40.29 -9.39 -0.03
CA GLN A 489 38.90 -8.97 -0.28
C GLN A 489 37.93 -9.48 0.80
N LYS A 490 38.21 -10.63 1.45
CA LYS A 490 37.35 -11.15 2.52
C LYS A 490 37.21 -10.18 3.71
N LEU A 491 38.09 -9.19 3.86
CA LEU A 491 38.05 -8.18 4.92
C LEU A 491 37.15 -6.97 4.62
N ASP A 492 36.54 -6.89 3.43
CA ASP A 492 35.68 -5.76 3.01
C ASP A 492 34.52 -5.52 4.00
N ASN A 493 33.93 -6.61 4.49
CA ASN A 493 32.86 -6.59 5.49
C ASN A 493 33.33 -6.35 6.94
N TYR A 494 34.58 -5.97 7.16
CA TYR A 494 35.12 -5.70 8.51
C TYR A 494 35.81 -4.34 8.57
N LEU A 495 36.43 -3.93 7.47
CA LEU A 495 37.06 -2.63 7.35
C LEU A 495 36.05 -1.49 7.33
N GLN A 496 36.42 -0.40 7.98
CA GLN A 496 35.77 0.90 7.86
C GLN A 496 36.70 1.85 7.12
N ASP A 497 36.12 2.83 6.42
CA ASP A 497 36.83 3.93 5.73
C ASP A 497 37.83 3.52 4.63
N VAL A 498 37.81 2.24 4.19
CA VAL A 498 38.65 1.73 3.11
C VAL A 498 37.80 1.02 2.06
N ASN A 499 37.77 1.54 0.84
CA ASN A 499 37.10 0.89 -0.29
C ASN A 499 38.08 -0.04 -1.02
N LEU A 500 37.97 -1.34 -0.76
CA LEU A 500 38.83 -2.35 -1.39
C LEU A 500 38.52 -2.54 -2.87
N TYR A 501 37.25 -2.40 -3.26
CA TYR A 501 36.79 -2.58 -4.64
C TYR A 501 37.40 -1.54 -5.58
N ASP A 502 37.28 -0.27 -5.24
CA ASP A 502 37.82 0.84 -6.04
C ASP A 502 39.33 0.73 -6.17
N CYS A 503 40.01 0.41 -5.06
CA CYS A 503 41.46 0.28 -5.07
C CYS A 503 41.94 -0.92 -5.90
N ARG A 504 41.22 -2.04 -5.90
CA ARG A 504 41.57 -3.19 -6.74
C ARG A 504 41.52 -2.82 -8.22
N ASN A 505 40.48 -2.09 -8.63
CA ASN A 505 40.34 -1.63 -10.02
C ASN A 505 41.51 -0.70 -10.42
N LEU A 506 41.95 0.18 -9.52
CA LEU A 506 43.09 1.07 -9.75
C LEU A 506 44.45 0.37 -9.79
N ASN A 507 44.61 -0.72 -9.04
CA ASN A 507 45.84 -1.53 -9.03
C ASN A 507 46.12 -2.23 -10.37
N LYS A 508 45.16 -2.27 -11.33
CA LYS A 508 45.26 -2.98 -12.62
C LYS A 508 45.75 -4.43 -12.49
N THR A 509 45.50 -5.03 -11.33
CA THR A 509 45.76 -6.45 -11.15
C THR A 509 44.71 -7.22 -11.95
N ASP A 510 45.16 -8.22 -12.71
CA ASP A 510 44.35 -9.09 -13.56
C ASP A 510 42.99 -9.41 -12.90
N ASN A 511 41.88 -9.53 -13.65
CA ASN A 511 40.49 -9.66 -13.14
C ASN A 511 40.24 -10.83 -12.14
N LYS A 512 41.30 -11.57 -11.75
CA LYS A 512 41.37 -12.64 -10.75
C LYS A 512 42.01 -12.21 -9.42
N ALA A 513 42.40 -10.95 -9.24
CA ALA A 513 43.10 -10.52 -8.03
C ALA A 513 42.17 -10.48 -6.80
N THR A 514 42.52 -11.24 -5.76
CA THR A 514 41.76 -11.36 -4.51
C THR A 514 42.23 -10.39 -3.41
N SER A 515 43.16 -9.49 -3.72
CA SER A 515 43.73 -8.54 -2.75
C SER A 515 43.99 -7.17 -3.35
N SER A 516 43.85 -6.13 -2.52
CA SER A 516 44.12 -4.72 -2.85
C SER A 516 45.41 -4.24 -2.18
N ILE A 517 46.20 -3.44 -2.88
CA ILE A 517 47.50 -2.94 -2.40
C ILE A 517 47.38 -1.45 -2.04
N PHE A 518 47.82 -1.11 -0.85
CA PHE A 518 47.84 0.24 -0.30
C PHE A 518 49.24 0.58 0.24
N ASN A 519 49.52 1.87 0.36
CA ASN A 519 50.69 2.41 1.04
C ASN A 519 50.21 3.34 2.17
N MET A 520 50.85 3.24 3.34
CA MET A 520 50.60 4.16 4.45
C MET A 520 51.33 5.48 4.21
N THR A 521 50.57 6.57 4.14
CA THR A 521 51.06 7.94 3.91
C THR A 521 50.74 8.83 5.10
N ASP A 522 51.22 10.08 5.09
CA ASP A 522 50.88 11.05 6.14
C ASP A 522 49.39 11.39 6.21
N ASN A 523 48.68 11.26 5.08
CA ASN A 523 47.23 11.47 4.98
C ASN A 523 46.43 10.18 5.22
N GLY A 524 47.07 9.12 5.74
CA GLY A 524 46.45 7.82 5.99
C GLY A 524 46.72 6.81 4.87
N LEU A 525 45.87 5.78 4.80
CA LEU A 525 46.02 4.67 3.88
C LEU A 525 45.61 5.06 2.45
N GLN A 526 46.54 5.04 1.50
CA GLN A 526 46.27 5.39 0.10
C GLN A 526 46.44 4.20 -0.82
N CYS A 527 45.52 4.06 -1.79
CA CYS A 527 45.60 3.00 -2.79
C CYS A 527 46.87 3.16 -3.64
N LYS A 528 47.59 2.06 -3.86
CA LYS A 528 48.72 2.06 -4.79
C LYS A 528 48.18 2.17 -6.22
N VAL A 529 48.58 3.22 -6.94
CA VAL A 529 48.22 3.38 -8.35
C VAL A 529 49.42 2.98 -9.20
N ASP A 530 49.31 1.89 -9.95
CA ASP A 530 50.31 1.50 -10.95
C ASP A 530 50.15 2.38 -12.19
N THR A 531 50.76 3.57 -12.12
CA THR A 531 50.92 4.47 -13.26
C THR A 531 51.92 3.88 -14.24
N ILE A 532 51.47 2.95 -15.10
CA ILE A 532 52.10 2.78 -16.41
C ILE A 532 51.68 3.99 -17.25
N VAL A 533 52.31 5.14 -17.00
CA VAL A 533 52.37 6.20 -18.00
C VAL A 533 53.47 5.78 -18.95
N THR A 534 53.10 5.11 -20.04
CA THR A 534 53.99 5.01 -21.20
C THR A 534 54.25 6.45 -21.63
N ALA A 535 55.45 6.98 -21.34
CA ALA A 535 55.88 8.25 -21.88
C ALA A 535 55.82 8.12 -23.41
N LYS A 536 54.81 8.73 -24.02
CA LYS A 536 54.66 8.80 -25.46
C LYS A 536 55.80 9.69 -25.96
N LYS A 537 56.90 9.05 -26.35
CA LYS A 537 57.98 9.65 -27.11
C LYS A 537 57.37 9.97 -28.48
N ASP A 538 57.10 11.26 -28.73
CA ASP A 538 56.91 11.95 -30.02
C ASP A 538 56.17 13.27 -29.69
N SER A 539 56.70 14.48 -29.86
CA SER A 539 57.46 14.98 -30.98
C SER A 539 58.44 16.09 -30.54
N VAL A 540 59.72 15.89 -30.84
CA VAL A 540 60.67 17.00 -30.95
C VAL A 540 60.23 17.84 -32.15
N ARG A 541 59.63 19.01 -31.92
CA ARG A 541 59.60 20.07 -32.92
C ARG A 541 60.87 20.90 -32.70
N LYS A 542 61.88 20.62 -33.52
CA LYS A 542 63.02 21.52 -33.74
C LYS A 542 62.46 22.78 -34.40
N ASP A 543 62.28 23.86 -33.64
CA ASP A 543 62.27 25.18 -34.23
C ASP A 543 63.72 25.65 -34.34
N SER A 544 64.20 25.59 -35.57
CA SER A 544 65.49 26.06 -36.02
C SER A 544 65.67 27.54 -35.72
N VAL A 545 66.65 27.84 -34.87
CA VAL A 545 67.32 29.14 -34.81
C VAL A 545 67.89 29.46 -36.20
N LYS A 546 67.37 30.50 -36.84
CA LYS A 546 68.03 31.16 -37.97
C LYS A 546 68.75 32.39 -37.41
N LYS A 547 70.07 32.32 -37.41
CA LYS A 547 71.01 33.42 -37.15
C LYS A 547 71.62 33.78 -38.51
N ASP A 548 71.52 35.04 -38.91
CA ASP A 548 72.38 35.76 -39.86
C ASP A 548 72.02 37.25 -39.63
N SER A 549 72.77 38.01 -38.82
CA SER A 549 74.06 38.66 -39.06
C SER A 549 73.98 39.96 -39.89
N ALA A 550 74.47 41.02 -39.26
CA ALA A 550 75.07 42.25 -39.81
C ALA A 550 74.15 43.43 -40.21
N GLN A 551 74.58 44.59 -39.69
CA GLN A 551 74.19 45.99 -39.90
C GLN A 551 72.96 46.54 -39.17
#